data_AF-A0A954D6W9-F1
#
_entry.id   AF-A0A954D6W9-F1
#
_cell.length_a   1.000
_cell.length_b   1.000
_cell.length_c   1.000
_cell.angle_alpha   90.00
_cell.angle_beta   90.00
_cell.angle_gamma   90.00
#
_symmetry.space_group_name_H-M   'P 1'
#
loop_
_entity.id
_entity.type
_entity.pdbx_description
1 polymer ?
#
loop_
_entity_poly.entity_id
_entity_poly.type
_entity_poly.pdbx_seq_one_letter_code
_entity_poly.pdbx_strand_id
1 'polypeptide(L)'
;MDRELRRLGLGESGARPCGAIPDRRDTGLTLIELVVVLGIVATLLGISSAIYQRVRQANALPAAASQVSSVVRAARNYALTSSLPSKVFVQPQKAESDAPGKITAFGFELVAAFHFEDLRPGEGERVGAIPRGTRVEGALNEFGTVQGECYPVRGKVGTAIDFVNEGASIVSEHRPRYNSSVGFSLEAWVQFYPPELTDRERAIVEKNRNGVWEDPRRDSR
;
A
#
# COMPACT_ATOMS: atom_id res chain seq x y z
N MET A 1 -96.49 3.82 -41.49
CA MET A 1 -96.24 4.81 -40.43
C MET A 1 -94.83 5.36 -40.66
N ASP A 2 -94.49 6.06 -41.73
CA ASP A 2 -95.17 7.15 -42.45
C ASP A 2 -95.78 8.19 -41.51
N ARG A 3 -95.27 9.43 -41.63
CA ARG A 3 -95.84 10.71 -41.20
C ARG A 3 -95.92 10.90 -39.68
N GLU A 4 -95.14 11.79 -39.08
CA GLU A 4 -95.39 13.23 -38.97
C GLU A 4 -94.40 13.72 -37.89
N LEU A 5 -93.60 14.78 -37.97
CA LEU A 5 -93.67 16.03 -38.70
C LEU A 5 -92.24 16.58 -38.88
N ARG A 6 -91.86 16.73 -40.15
CA ARG A 6 -91.11 17.92 -40.58
C ARG A 6 -91.92 19.16 -40.22
N ARG A 7 -91.28 20.15 -39.60
CA ARG A 7 -91.55 21.61 -39.60
C ARG A 7 -90.90 22.14 -38.33
N LEU A 8 -89.92 23.04 -38.30
CA LEU A 8 -89.40 24.05 -39.24
C LEU A 8 -87.93 24.29 -38.85
N GLY A 9 -86.96 24.70 -39.66
CA GLY A 9 -86.82 25.09 -41.06
C GLY A 9 -85.31 25.03 -41.33
N LEU A 10 -84.87 24.45 -42.45
CA LEU A 10 -84.44 25.16 -43.65
C LEU A 10 -83.43 26.32 -43.41
N GLY A 11 -82.25 26.14 -44.01
CA GLY A 11 -81.22 27.15 -44.27
C GLY A 11 -80.00 26.97 -43.36
N GLU A 12 -78.78 26.74 -43.82
CA GLU A 12 -78.20 26.87 -45.14
C GLU A 12 -76.95 25.97 -45.28
N SER A 13 -76.62 25.73 -46.54
CA SER A 13 -75.41 25.12 -47.05
C SER A 13 -74.14 25.67 -46.40
N GLY A 14 -73.24 24.77 -45.99
CA GLY A 14 -71.92 25.13 -45.52
C GLY A 14 -70.99 23.94 -45.61
N ALA A 15 -70.45 23.71 -46.81
CA ALA A 15 -69.31 22.81 -47.00
C ALA A 15 -68.22 23.21 -45.99
N ARG A 16 -67.96 22.36 -45.00
CA ARG A 16 -66.79 22.52 -44.13
C ARG A 16 -65.58 22.02 -44.94
N PRO A 17 -64.65 22.91 -45.31
CA PRO A 17 -63.44 22.47 -45.99
C PRO A 17 -62.67 21.52 -45.08
N CYS A 18 -62.09 20.50 -45.67
CA CYS A 18 -61.04 19.69 -45.09
C CYS A 18 -60.07 20.61 -44.33
N GLY A 19 -60.02 20.46 -43.02
CA GLY A 19 -59.08 21.19 -42.17
C GLY A 19 -57.68 20.92 -42.68
N ALA A 20 -57.05 21.98 -43.19
CA ALA A 20 -55.66 21.98 -43.58
C ALA A 20 -54.81 21.44 -42.42
N ILE A 21 -53.91 20.50 -42.74
CA ILE A 21 -52.81 20.14 -41.87
C ILE A 21 -52.08 21.47 -41.56
N PRO A 22 -51.96 21.89 -40.29
CA PRO A 22 -51.27 23.12 -39.97
C PRO A 22 -49.84 23.01 -40.51
N ASP A 23 -49.53 23.97 -41.39
CA ASP A 23 -48.22 24.18 -41.97
C ASP A 23 -47.20 24.28 -40.82
N ARG A 24 -46.30 23.29 -40.76
CA ARG A 24 -45.24 23.23 -39.78
C ARG A 24 -44.28 24.35 -40.16
N ARG A 25 -44.49 25.54 -39.59
CA ARG A 25 -43.57 26.66 -39.75
C ARG A 25 -42.20 26.20 -39.27
N ASP A 26 -41.34 25.83 -40.21
CA ASP A 26 -39.90 25.71 -40.00
C ASP A 26 -39.38 27.12 -39.73
N THR A 27 -39.49 27.56 -38.48
CA THR A 27 -38.79 28.74 -37.98
C THR A 27 -37.31 28.44 -38.04
N GLY A 28 -36.63 28.96 -39.06
CA GLY A 28 -35.18 28.91 -39.16
C GLY A 28 -34.58 29.57 -37.93
N LEU A 29 -33.83 28.80 -37.14
CA LEU A 29 -33.02 29.33 -36.05
C LEU A 29 -32.09 30.38 -36.63
N THR A 30 -32.20 31.60 -36.11
CA THR A 30 -31.31 32.67 -36.55
C THR A 30 -29.90 32.35 -36.06
N LEU A 31 -28.88 32.64 -36.88
CA LEU A 31 -27.48 32.44 -36.48
C LEU A 31 -27.17 33.13 -35.14
N ILE A 32 -27.79 34.28 -34.87
CA ILE A 32 -27.61 35.02 -33.62
C ILE A 32 -28.19 34.28 -32.41
N GLU A 33 -29.37 33.65 -32.52
CA GLU A 33 -29.97 32.86 -31.45
C GLU A 33 -29.10 31.67 -31.07
N LEU A 34 -28.55 30.99 -32.08
CA LEU A 34 -27.64 29.85 -31.86
C LEU A 34 -26.35 30.30 -31.17
N VAL A 35 -25.79 31.45 -31.55
CA VAL A 35 -24.62 32.04 -30.88
C VAL A 35 -24.93 32.44 -29.43
N VAL A 36 -26.10 33.02 -29.17
CA VAL A 36 -26.53 33.39 -27.81
C VAL A 36 -26.69 32.14 -26.93
N VAL A 37 -27.36 31.09 -27.43
CA VAL A 37 -27.54 29.84 -26.69
C VAL A 37 -26.19 29.19 -26.39
N LEU A 38 -25.28 29.12 -27.38
CA LEU A 38 -23.93 28.61 -27.16
C LEU A 38 -23.16 29.44 -26.14
N GLY A 39 -23.32 30.76 -26.13
CA GLY A 39 -22.72 31.64 -25.13
C GLY A 39 -23.23 31.36 -23.72
N ILE A 40 -24.55 31.19 -23.56
CA ILE A 40 -25.16 30.84 -22.27
C ILE A 40 -24.65 29.45 -21.81
N VAL A 41 -24.63 28.46 -22.70
CA VAL A 41 -24.12 27.12 -22.36
C VAL A 41 -22.64 27.15 -21.97
N ALA A 42 -21.81 27.90 -22.70
CA ALA A 42 -20.38 28.03 -22.40
C ALA A 42 -20.12 28.67 -21.03
N THR A 43 -20.87 29.73 -20.67
CA THR A 43 -20.74 30.37 -19.35
C THR A 43 -21.16 29.45 -18.20
N LEU A 44 -22.27 28.72 -18.36
CA LEU A 44 -22.72 27.74 -17.37
C LEU A 44 -21.70 26.61 -17.17
N LEU A 45 -21.10 26.11 -18.26
CA LEU A 45 -20.04 25.09 -18.19
C LEU A 45 -18.78 25.63 -17.49
N GLY A 46 -18.38 26.86 -17.79
CA GLY A 46 -17.24 27.51 -17.15
C GLY A 46 -17.40 27.63 -15.63
N ILE A 47 -18.56 28.10 -15.18
CA ILE A 47 -18.88 28.23 -13.74
C ILE A 47 -18.93 26.85 -13.07
N SER A 48 -19.56 25.87 -13.71
CA SER A 48 -19.69 24.50 -13.19
C SER A 48 -18.33 23.82 -12.99
N SER A 49 -17.42 23.97 -13.96
CA SER A 49 -16.06 23.41 -13.89
C SER A 49 -15.26 24.01 -12.73
N ALA A 50 -15.34 25.33 -12.55
CA ALA A 50 -14.63 26.03 -11.47
C ALA A 50 -15.10 25.58 -10.08
N ILE A 51 -16.41 25.39 -9.89
CA ILE A 51 -16.98 24.88 -8.63
C ILE A 51 -16.53 23.44 -8.41
N TYR A 52 -16.60 22.60 -9.45
CA TYR A 52 -16.19 21.20 -9.36
C TYR A 52 -14.73 21.05 -8.92
N GLN A 53 -13.80 21.83 -9.49
CA GLN A 53 -12.40 21.80 -9.10
C GLN A 53 -12.20 22.21 -7.64
N ARG A 54 -12.89 23.25 -7.17
CA ARG A 54 -12.82 23.70 -5.77
C ARG A 54 -13.34 22.63 -4.80
N VAL A 55 -14.49 22.03 -5.13
CA VAL A 55 -15.08 20.95 -4.31
C VAL A 55 -14.16 19.72 -4.30
N ARG A 56 -13.55 19.36 -5.43
CA ARG A 56 -12.59 18.26 -5.51
C ARG A 56 -11.37 18.51 -4.62
N GLN A 57 -10.78 19.70 -4.67
CA GLN A 57 -9.63 20.06 -3.82
C GLN A 57 -10.00 20.07 -2.34
N ALA A 58 -11.16 20.64 -1.98
CA ALA A 58 -11.64 20.68 -0.60
C ALA A 58 -11.86 19.27 -0.02
N ASN A 59 -12.35 18.33 -0.83
CA ASN A 59 -12.64 16.97 -0.40
C ASN A 59 -11.45 16.00 -0.53
N ALA A 60 -10.38 16.37 -1.23
CA ALA A 60 -9.23 15.49 -1.47
C ALA A 60 -8.53 15.08 -0.16
N LEU A 61 -8.28 16.05 0.73
CA LEU A 61 -7.59 15.79 2.00
C LEU A 61 -8.43 14.93 2.97
N PRO A 62 -9.70 15.24 3.26
CA PRO A 62 -10.55 14.38 4.08
C PRO A 62 -10.70 12.96 3.51
N ALA A 63 -10.83 12.83 2.19
CA ALA A 63 -10.93 11.53 1.54
C ALA A 63 -9.63 10.71 1.72
N ALA A 64 -8.46 11.32 1.49
CA ALA A 64 -7.17 10.67 1.70
C ALA A 64 -6.95 10.25 3.17
N ALA A 65 -7.30 11.13 4.12
CA ALA A 65 -7.21 10.81 5.55
C ALA A 65 -8.12 9.63 5.94
N SER A 66 -9.33 9.58 5.40
CA SER A 66 -10.27 8.46 5.60
C SER A 66 -9.72 7.14 5.04
N GLN A 67 -9.10 7.18 3.85
CA GLN A 67 -8.46 6.01 3.26
C GLN A 67 -7.29 5.50 4.12
N VAL A 68 -6.40 6.39 4.56
CA VAL A 68 -5.28 6.03 5.46
C VAL A 68 -5.82 5.46 6.77
N SER A 69 -6.79 6.11 7.40
CA SER A 69 -7.37 5.63 8.65
C SER A 69 -8.02 4.25 8.50
N SER A 70 -8.69 3.99 7.38
CA SER A 70 -9.35 2.70 7.14
C SER A 70 -8.32 1.58 6.98
N VAL A 71 -7.24 1.83 6.23
CA VAL A 71 -6.16 0.85 6.05
C VAL A 71 -5.38 0.62 7.34
N VAL A 72 -5.09 1.66 8.12
CA VAL A 72 -4.42 1.52 9.43
C VAL A 72 -5.29 0.71 10.40
N ARG A 73 -6.61 0.94 10.42
CA ARG A 73 -7.54 0.13 11.22
C ARG A 73 -7.52 -1.33 10.78
N ALA A 74 -7.54 -1.60 9.48
CA ALA A 74 -7.45 -2.96 8.96
C ALA A 74 -6.13 -3.65 9.35
N ALA A 75 -5.00 -2.96 9.20
CA ALA A 75 -3.69 -3.47 9.59
C ALA A 75 -3.58 -3.72 11.11
N ARG A 76 -4.19 -2.86 11.92
CA ARG A 76 -4.27 -3.04 13.38
C ARG A 76 -5.13 -4.24 13.75
N ASN A 77 -6.30 -4.37 13.14
CA ASN A 77 -7.20 -5.50 13.39
C ASN A 77 -6.54 -6.83 13.01
N TYR A 78 -5.81 -6.85 11.89
CA TYR A 78 -4.96 -7.99 11.54
C TYR A 78 -3.95 -8.29 12.64
N ALA A 79 -3.15 -7.31 13.06
CA ALA A 79 -2.11 -7.51 14.07
C ALA A 79 -2.65 -7.99 15.44
N LEU A 80 -3.83 -7.49 15.84
CA LEU A 80 -4.51 -7.94 17.06
C LEU A 80 -5.02 -9.39 16.94
N THR A 81 -5.45 -9.79 15.75
CA THR A 81 -6.01 -11.14 15.52
C THR A 81 -4.89 -12.17 15.35
N SER A 82 -3.82 -11.81 14.62
CA SER A 82 -2.69 -12.71 14.37
C SER A 82 -1.64 -12.68 15.46
N SER A 83 -1.70 -11.73 16.41
CA SER A 83 -0.63 -11.46 17.38
C SER A 83 0.74 -11.18 16.74
N LEU A 84 0.75 -10.78 15.48
CA LEU A 84 1.95 -10.47 14.71
C LEU A 84 1.94 -9.00 14.29
N PRO A 85 3.11 -8.37 14.10
CA PRO A 85 3.17 -6.99 13.65
C PRO A 85 2.49 -6.82 12.27
N SER A 86 2.17 -5.58 11.92
CA SER A 86 1.74 -5.20 10.57
C SER A 86 2.43 -3.92 10.15
N LYS A 87 2.68 -3.74 8.85
CA LYS A 87 3.34 -2.55 8.29
C LYS A 87 2.43 -1.90 7.25
N VAL A 88 2.32 -0.58 7.28
CA VAL A 88 1.54 0.19 6.30
C VAL A 88 2.49 1.15 5.59
N PHE A 89 2.51 1.06 4.26
CA PHE A 89 3.25 1.98 3.41
C PHE A 89 2.28 2.95 2.74
N VAL A 90 2.52 4.23 2.96
CA VAL A 90 1.78 5.32 2.32
C VAL A 90 2.71 5.95 1.30
N GLN A 91 2.37 5.78 0.02
CA GLN A 91 3.04 6.44 -1.09
C GLN A 91 2.16 7.62 -1.50
N PRO A 92 2.52 8.87 -1.12
CA PRO A 92 1.77 10.03 -1.55
C PRO A 92 1.84 10.16 -3.08
N GLN A 93 0.79 10.73 -3.67
CA GLN A 93 0.83 11.13 -5.07
C GLN A 93 1.96 12.14 -5.26
N LYS A 94 2.88 11.87 -6.18
CA LYS A 94 3.93 12.82 -6.56
C LYS A 94 3.33 13.90 -7.45
N ALA A 95 3.72 15.15 -7.25
CA ALA A 95 3.23 16.28 -8.05
C ALA A 95 3.53 16.14 -9.56
N GLU A 96 4.58 15.39 -9.91
CA GLU A 96 5.04 15.16 -11.28
C GLU A 96 4.45 13.88 -11.92
N SER A 97 3.61 13.14 -11.20
CA SER A 97 3.04 11.87 -11.67
C SER A 97 1.51 11.89 -11.58
N ASP A 98 0.86 11.58 -12.70
CA ASP A 98 -0.59 11.35 -12.75
C ASP A 98 -1.03 10.07 -12.03
N ALA A 99 -0.07 9.26 -11.55
CA ALA A 99 -0.40 8.06 -10.78
C ALA A 99 -1.04 8.45 -9.43
N PRO A 100 -2.18 7.85 -9.06
CA PRO A 100 -2.80 8.10 -7.77
C PRO A 100 -1.88 7.64 -6.63
N GLY A 101 -1.97 8.33 -5.49
CA GLY A 101 -1.31 7.88 -4.25
C GLY A 101 -1.74 6.46 -3.89
N LYS A 102 -0.80 5.66 -3.39
CA LYS A 102 -1.02 4.24 -3.09
C LYS A 102 -0.82 3.99 -1.61
N ILE A 103 -1.75 3.28 -0.99
CA ILE A 103 -1.64 2.82 0.39
C ILE A 103 -1.62 1.29 0.36
N THR A 104 -0.60 0.68 0.94
CA THR A 104 -0.43 -0.78 0.97
C THR A 104 -0.23 -1.23 2.40
N ALA A 105 -1.03 -2.18 2.87
CA ALA A 105 -0.84 -2.83 4.16
C ALA A 105 -0.24 -4.23 3.97
N PHE A 106 0.71 -4.57 4.83
CA PHE A 106 1.35 -5.87 4.90
C PHE A 106 1.03 -6.49 6.25
N GLY A 107 0.42 -7.68 6.21
CA GLY A 107 0.36 -8.60 7.33
C GLY A 107 1.57 -9.52 7.28
N PHE A 108 2.11 -9.88 8.45
CA PHE A 108 3.16 -10.86 8.55
C PHE A 108 2.60 -12.16 9.12
N GLU A 109 3.08 -13.27 8.56
CA GLU A 109 2.92 -14.61 9.10
C GLU A 109 4.29 -15.03 9.63
N LEU A 110 4.35 -15.54 10.86
CA LEU A 110 5.60 -16.01 11.43
C LEU A 110 5.95 -17.34 10.77
N VAL A 111 7.00 -17.32 9.96
CA VAL A 111 7.48 -18.53 9.27
C VAL A 111 8.42 -19.34 10.15
N ALA A 112 9.28 -18.67 10.91
CA ALA A 112 10.19 -19.30 11.85
C ALA A 112 10.72 -18.25 12.84
N ALA A 113 10.90 -18.66 14.09
CA ALA A 113 11.65 -17.91 15.09
C ALA A 113 12.50 -18.91 15.87
N PHE A 114 13.80 -18.68 15.97
CA PHE A 114 14.73 -19.59 16.65
C PHE A 114 15.32 -18.91 17.88
N HIS A 115 15.41 -19.65 18.98
CA HIS A 115 16.24 -19.27 20.13
C HIS A 115 17.35 -20.29 20.30
N PHE A 116 18.39 -19.92 21.03
CA PHE A 116 19.59 -20.74 21.14
C PHE A 116 19.94 -21.06 22.60
N GLU A 117 19.01 -20.84 23.53
CA GLU A 117 19.23 -20.97 24.98
C GLU A 117 19.54 -22.41 25.46
N ASP A 118 19.15 -23.42 24.69
CA ASP A 118 19.48 -24.82 25.00
C ASP A 118 20.92 -25.17 24.64
N LEU A 119 21.55 -24.36 23.80
CA LEU A 119 22.96 -24.51 23.49
C LEU A 119 23.79 -24.01 24.67
N ARG A 120 24.89 -24.71 24.95
CA ARG A 120 25.82 -24.33 26.01
C ARG A 120 27.08 -23.76 25.36
N PRO A 121 27.33 -22.44 25.46
CA PRO A 121 28.58 -21.88 24.98
C PRO A 121 29.74 -22.41 25.83
N GLY A 122 30.79 -22.90 25.18
CA GLY A 122 32.02 -23.30 25.87
C GLY A 122 32.74 -22.11 26.50
N GLU A 123 33.71 -22.39 27.38
CA GLU A 123 34.62 -21.36 27.88
C GLU A 123 35.65 -21.01 26.81
N GLY A 124 35.35 -19.99 26.01
CA GLY A 124 36.23 -19.48 24.95
C GLY A 124 35.45 -19.12 23.68
N GLU A 125 36.11 -18.41 22.77
CA GLU A 125 35.56 -18.13 21.45
C GLU A 125 35.58 -19.41 20.61
N ARG A 126 34.44 -19.77 20.01
CA ARG A 126 34.28 -20.95 19.13
C ARG A 126 34.70 -22.29 19.78
N VAL A 127 34.35 -22.48 21.05
CA VAL A 127 34.56 -23.75 21.75
C VAL A 127 33.30 -24.60 21.67
N GLY A 128 33.42 -25.81 21.12
CA GLY A 128 32.32 -26.77 21.00
C GLY A 128 31.43 -26.51 19.79
N ALA A 129 31.95 -26.81 18.59
CA ALA A 129 31.18 -26.72 17.34
C ALA A 129 29.86 -27.50 17.47
N ILE A 130 28.76 -26.89 17.01
CA ILE A 130 27.45 -27.55 17.01
C ILE A 130 27.49 -28.61 15.90
N PRO A 131 27.23 -29.90 16.21
CA PRO A 131 27.20 -30.93 15.18
C PRO A 131 26.19 -30.60 14.09
N ARG A 132 26.55 -30.84 12.83
CA ARG A 132 25.62 -30.72 11.71
C ARG A 132 24.45 -31.67 11.93
N GLY A 133 23.23 -31.23 11.63
CA GLY A 133 22.03 -32.02 11.87
C GLY A 133 21.45 -31.85 13.28
N THR A 134 22.14 -31.13 14.18
CA THR A 134 21.57 -30.78 15.48
C THR A 134 20.28 -30.00 15.28
N ARG A 135 19.24 -30.41 16.00
CA ARG A 135 17.94 -29.75 16.03
C ARG A 135 17.99 -28.58 17.00
N VAL A 136 17.64 -27.40 16.51
CA VAL A 136 17.47 -26.19 17.30
C VAL A 136 15.98 -25.94 17.45
N GLU A 137 15.56 -25.72 18.70
CA GLU A 137 14.17 -25.39 19.00
C GLU A 137 13.88 -23.93 18.70
N GLY A 138 12.75 -23.73 18.03
CA GLY A 138 12.19 -22.42 17.74
C GLY A 138 10.93 -22.16 18.55
N ALA A 139 10.45 -20.92 18.47
CA ALA A 139 9.14 -20.59 19.00
C ALA A 139 8.04 -21.32 18.21
N LEU A 140 6.88 -21.52 18.85
CA LEU A 140 5.69 -22.14 18.25
C LEU A 140 5.87 -23.60 17.77
N ASN A 141 6.72 -24.39 18.45
CA ASN A 141 7.05 -25.77 18.06
C ASN A 141 7.68 -25.89 16.66
N GLU A 142 8.29 -24.81 16.16
CA GLU A 142 9.11 -24.85 14.95
C GLU A 142 10.51 -25.36 15.26
N PHE A 143 11.13 -26.01 14.28
CA PHE A 143 12.47 -26.57 14.46
C PHE A 143 13.36 -26.26 13.27
N GLY A 144 14.61 -25.94 13.59
CA GLY A 144 15.66 -25.67 12.65
C GLY A 144 16.71 -26.77 12.71
N THR A 145 17.35 -27.05 11.59
CA THR A 145 18.51 -27.95 11.54
C THR A 145 19.77 -27.14 11.26
N VAL A 146 20.79 -27.33 12.09
CA VAL A 146 22.12 -26.72 11.86
C VAL A 146 22.75 -27.29 10.60
N GLN A 147 23.15 -26.40 9.70
CA GLN A 147 23.99 -26.69 8.54
C GLN A 147 25.30 -25.90 8.61
N GLY A 148 26.36 -26.48 8.06
CA GLY A 148 27.69 -25.87 8.07
C GLY A 148 28.32 -25.81 9.46
N GLU A 149 29.26 -24.87 9.63
CA GLU A 149 30.07 -24.73 10.84
C GLU A 149 29.52 -23.59 11.70
N CYS A 150 28.85 -23.96 12.80
CA CYS A 150 28.22 -23.04 13.73
C CYS A 150 28.76 -23.26 15.15
N TYR A 151 28.91 -22.19 15.92
CA TYR A 151 29.37 -22.26 17.31
C TYR A 151 28.38 -21.58 18.25
N PRO A 152 28.07 -22.16 19.42
CA PRO A 152 27.32 -21.46 20.43
C PRO A 152 28.24 -20.43 21.11
N VAL A 153 27.81 -19.18 21.16
CA VAL A 153 28.55 -18.07 21.75
C VAL A 153 27.68 -17.35 22.78
N ARG A 154 28.29 -16.64 23.73
CA ARG A 154 27.53 -15.79 24.64
C ARG A 154 27.05 -14.55 23.88
N GLY A 155 25.73 -14.41 23.74
CA GLY A 155 25.13 -13.23 23.16
C GLY A 155 24.98 -12.09 24.17
N LYS A 156 24.59 -10.92 23.68
CA LYS A 156 24.19 -9.79 24.55
C LYS A 156 22.94 -10.12 25.38
N VAL A 157 22.06 -10.96 24.83
CA VAL A 157 20.89 -11.51 25.49
C VAL A 157 20.97 -13.02 25.29
N GLY A 158 21.21 -13.76 26.38
CA GLY A 158 21.25 -15.22 26.37
C GLY A 158 22.36 -15.82 25.50
N THR A 159 22.07 -16.99 24.95
CA THR A 159 22.99 -17.71 24.05
C THR A 159 22.73 -17.31 22.60
N ALA A 160 23.79 -17.13 21.83
CA ALA A 160 23.74 -16.81 20.41
C ALA A 160 24.51 -17.87 19.59
N ILE A 161 24.40 -17.80 18.26
CA ILE A 161 25.16 -18.63 17.34
C ILE A 161 26.08 -17.75 16.50
N ASP A 162 27.34 -18.16 16.38
CA ASP A 162 28.29 -17.64 15.40
C ASP A 162 28.28 -18.54 14.16
N PHE A 163 28.07 -17.93 12.98
CA PHE A 163 28.03 -18.58 11.67
C PHE A 163 29.33 -18.27 10.94
N VAL A 164 30.24 -19.24 10.81
CA VAL A 164 31.63 -18.95 10.42
C VAL A 164 31.83 -18.86 8.90
N ASN A 165 31.01 -19.55 8.11
CA ASN A 165 31.18 -19.64 6.66
C ASN A 165 29.85 -19.51 5.90
N GLU A 166 29.92 -19.35 4.57
CA GLU A 166 28.72 -19.21 3.71
C GLU A 166 27.78 -20.42 3.76
N GLY A 167 28.26 -21.58 4.24
CA GLY A 167 27.45 -22.78 4.44
C GLY A 167 26.79 -22.87 5.84
N ALA A 168 27.18 -22.00 6.77
CA ALA A 168 26.69 -21.99 8.14
C ALA A 168 25.30 -21.35 8.17
N SER A 169 24.28 -22.14 8.52
CA SER A 169 22.90 -21.68 8.56
C SER A 169 22.03 -22.54 9.47
N ILE A 170 20.91 -21.97 9.92
CA ILE A 170 19.80 -22.74 10.49
C ILE A 170 18.75 -22.89 9.40
N VAL A 171 18.48 -24.13 9.01
CA VAL A 171 17.47 -24.44 7.99
C VAL A 171 16.19 -24.85 8.67
N SER A 172 15.16 -24.01 8.54
CA SER A 172 13.80 -24.35 8.96
C SER A 172 13.25 -25.53 8.17
N GLU A 173 12.53 -26.43 8.83
CA GLU A 173 11.78 -27.49 8.15
C GLU A 173 10.65 -26.91 7.31
N HIS A 174 9.97 -25.85 7.81
CA HIS A 174 9.01 -25.10 7.05
C HIS A 174 9.74 -24.24 6.01
N ARG A 175 9.81 -24.73 4.76
CA ARG A 175 10.39 -23.99 3.65
C ARG A 175 9.32 -23.06 3.05
N PRO A 176 9.34 -21.75 3.34
CA PRO A 176 8.48 -20.83 2.62
C PRO A 176 8.83 -20.92 1.13
N ARG A 177 7.85 -21.26 0.29
CA ARG A 177 8.04 -21.16 -1.16
C ARG A 177 8.05 -19.67 -1.49
N TYR A 178 9.19 -19.17 -1.95
CA TYR A 178 9.28 -17.79 -2.43
C TYR A 178 8.26 -17.61 -3.57
N ASN A 179 7.23 -16.82 -3.27
CA ASN A 179 6.26 -16.35 -4.24
C ASN A 179 6.56 -14.87 -4.45
N SER A 180 6.79 -14.42 -5.68
CA SER A 180 7.11 -13.01 -5.96
C SER A 180 6.00 -12.04 -5.58
N SER A 181 4.78 -12.53 -5.30
CA SER A 181 3.68 -11.75 -4.72
C SER A 181 3.75 -11.60 -3.19
N VAL A 182 4.60 -12.38 -2.51
CA VAL A 182 4.77 -12.41 -1.05
C VAL A 182 6.22 -12.08 -0.70
N GLY A 183 6.44 -10.91 -0.11
CA GLY A 183 7.76 -10.56 0.43
C GLY A 183 8.07 -11.32 1.73
N PHE A 184 9.35 -11.42 2.09
CA PHE A 184 9.77 -11.92 3.40
C PHE A 184 10.43 -10.81 4.21
N SER A 185 10.32 -10.89 5.54
CA SER A 185 11.01 -9.98 6.48
C SER A 185 11.84 -10.84 7.43
N LEU A 186 13.11 -10.50 7.59
CA LEU A 186 14.01 -11.13 8.55
C LEU A 186 14.33 -10.14 9.66
N GLU A 187 14.13 -10.55 10.91
CA GLU A 187 14.48 -9.78 12.09
C GLU A 187 15.46 -10.62 12.93
N ALA A 188 16.65 -10.07 13.19
CA ALA A 188 17.70 -10.75 13.94
C ALA A 188 18.50 -9.75 14.79
N TRP A 189 18.86 -10.16 16.01
CA TRP A 189 19.82 -9.44 16.83
C TRP A 189 21.23 -9.87 16.45
N VAL A 190 21.93 -9.03 15.71
CA VAL A 190 23.29 -9.33 15.24
C VAL A 190 24.29 -8.54 16.09
N GLN A 191 25.25 -9.23 16.70
CA GLN A 191 26.42 -8.56 17.23
C GLN A 191 27.33 -8.22 16.05
N PHE A 192 27.34 -6.95 15.67
CA PHE A 192 28.32 -6.45 14.70
C PHE A 192 29.69 -6.55 15.35
N TYR A 193 30.50 -7.51 14.89
CA TYR A 193 31.94 -7.43 15.03
C TYR A 193 32.41 -6.42 13.99
N PRO A 194 32.83 -5.20 14.38
CA PRO A 194 33.49 -4.34 13.41
C PRO A 194 34.71 -5.11 12.90
N PRO A 195 34.91 -5.26 11.58
CA PRO A 195 36.13 -5.85 11.06
C PRO A 195 37.31 -5.05 11.61
N GLU A 196 38.46 -5.71 11.79
CA GLU A 196 39.67 -5.06 12.29
C GLU A 196 39.88 -3.74 11.56
N LEU A 197 39.82 -2.63 12.31
CA LEU A 197 40.01 -1.31 11.76
C LEU A 197 41.40 -1.27 11.14
N THR A 198 41.46 -0.89 9.86
CA THR A 198 42.75 -0.57 9.24
C THR A 198 43.42 0.53 10.04
N ASP A 199 44.75 0.62 10.01
CA ASP A 199 45.51 1.64 10.76
C ASP A 199 45.01 3.06 10.46
N ARG A 200 44.52 3.27 9.22
CA ARG A 200 43.87 4.50 8.78
C ARG A 200 42.55 4.79 9.49
N GLU A 201 41.67 3.80 9.63
CA GLU A 201 40.39 3.94 10.33
C GLU A 201 40.61 4.11 11.84
N ARG A 202 41.61 3.41 12.40
CA ARG A 202 42.04 3.57 13.79
C ARG A 202 42.48 5.00 14.10
N ALA A 203 43.28 5.61 13.22
CA ALA A 203 43.72 6.99 13.36
C ALA A 203 42.57 8.01 13.26
N ILE A 204 41.51 7.72 12.50
CA ILE A 204 40.31 8.57 12.42
C ILE A 204 39.51 8.48 13.73
N VAL A 205 39.34 7.27 14.28
CA VAL A 205 38.63 7.04 15.54
C VAL A 205 39.38 7.67 16.72
N GLU A 206 40.71 7.54 16.79
CA GLU A 206 41.52 8.17 17.87
C GLU A 206 41.50 9.70 17.82
N LYS A 207 41.31 10.29 16.63
CA LYS A 207 41.19 11.74 16.46
C LYS A 207 39.87 12.29 16.98
N ASN A 208 38.81 11.47 17.06
CA ASN A 208 37.50 11.80 17.61
C ASN A 208 37.47 11.68 19.16
N ARG A 209 38.47 12.24 19.84
CA ARG A 209 38.65 12.22 21.30
C ARG A 209 37.60 13.04 22.09
N ASN A 210 36.55 13.50 21.43
CA ASN A 210 35.47 14.33 21.99
C ASN A 210 34.29 13.49 22.53
N GLY A 211 34.44 12.16 22.61
CA GLY A 211 33.47 11.28 23.26
C GLY A 211 32.22 10.94 22.44
N VAL A 212 32.19 11.29 21.16
CA VAL A 212 31.10 10.90 20.25
C VAL A 212 31.58 9.74 19.38
N TRP A 213 30.97 8.57 19.56
CA TRP A 213 31.18 7.42 18.68
C TRP A 213 30.45 7.67 17.36
N GLU A 214 31.17 8.12 16.34
CA GLU A 214 30.68 8.10 14.96
C GLU A 214 31.37 6.97 14.19
N ASP A 215 30.57 6.04 13.68
CA ASP A 215 31.03 4.99 12.77
C ASP A 215 31.43 5.66 11.42
N PRO A 216 32.71 5.62 11.03
CA PRO A 216 33.21 6.30 9.82
C PRO A 216 32.64 5.72 8.51
N ARG A 217 31.87 4.63 8.56
CA ARG A 217 31.25 4.00 7.39
C ARG A 217 29.79 4.39 7.19
N ARG A 218 29.23 5.20 8.08
CA ARG A 218 27.82 5.62 8.02
C ARG A 218 27.53 6.56 6.84
N ASP A 219 28.54 7.29 6.36
CA ASP A 219 28.42 8.27 5.27
C ASP A 219 28.70 7.70 3.87
N SER A 220 29.07 6.42 3.75
CA SER A 220 29.41 5.80 2.47
C SER A 220 28.28 4.96 1.84
N ARG A 221 27.01 5.30 2.07
CA ARG A 221 25.86 4.67 1.38
C ARG A 221 24.95 5.70 0.73
#